data_AF-A0ABD5U4W8-F1
#
_entry.id   AF-A0ABD5U4W8-F1
#
_cell.length_a   1.000
_cell.length_b   1.000
_cell.length_c   1.000
_cell.angle_alpha   90.00
_cell.angle_beta   90.00
_cell.angle_gamma   90.00
#
_symmetry.space_group_name_H-M   'P 1'
#
loop_
_entity.id
_entity.type
_entity.pdbx_description
1 polymer ?
#
loop_
_entity_poly.entity_id
_entity_poly.type
_entity_poly.pdbx_seq_one_letter_code
_entity_poly.pdbx_strand_id
1 'polypeptide(L)'
;MADIDDTDRTILRLLVEDGRRPYSDIAEEVGLSPPAVSDRIQRLRDFGIIRRITADLDRSRLRDGVAVLVELDVTQNAVEATRASLTGAEPVEHVFTTAEGRLVFTVRAPDGDVRGFLEDTVPFDAVGDIDVRLLTSQSWSPGVGAAEFAPSCAECDNTVTSEGVTETLGGETYHFCCSSCADRFESRYESLEQGA
;
A
#
# COMPACT_ATOMS: atom_id res chain seq x y z
N MET A 1 -13.44 -17.28 -10.76
CA MET A 1 -12.78 -15.97 -10.90
C MET A 1 -13.31 -15.05 -9.84
N ALA A 2 -12.44 -14.55 -8.98
CA ALA A 2 -12.76 -13.51 -8.01
C ALA A 2 -12.23 -12.16 -8.52
N ASP A 3 -12.35 -11.89 -9.84
CA ASP A 3 -12.01 -10.59 -10.42
C ASP A 3 -12.80 -9.46 -9.75
N ILE A 4 -12.20 -8.27 -9.72
CA ILE A 4 -12.95 -7.03 -9.48
C ILE A 4 -13.90 -6.84 -10.67
N ASP A 5 -15.19 -6.99 -10.39
CA ASP A 5 -16.23 -6.67 -11.36
C ASP A 5 -16.53 -5.15 -11.35
N ASP A 6 -17.39 -4.70 -12.26
CA ASP A 6 -17.73 -3.27 -12.35
C ASP A 6 -18.47 -2.76 -11.12
N THR A 7 -19.14 -3.65 -10.38
CA THR A 7 -19.75 -3.32 -9.10
C THR A 7 -18.67 -3.02 -8.06
N ASP A 8 -17.67 -3.89 -7.93
CA ASP A 8 -16.52 -3.67 -7.04
C ASP A 8 -15.76 -2.37 -7.41
N ARG A 9 -15.58 -2.07 -8.71
CA ARG A 9 -15.01 -0.77 -9.16
C ARG A 9 -15.84 0.42 -8.70
N THR A 10 -17.17 0.31 -8.81
CA THR A 10 -18.08 1.38 -8.41
C THR A 10 -18.05 1.58 -6.91
N ILE A 11 -18.10 0.49 -6.12
CA ILE A 11 -17.93 0.52 -4.66
C ILE A 11 -16.62 1.23 -4.28
N LEU A 12 -15.50 0.88 -4.90
CA LEU A 12 -14.21 1.51 -4.64
C LEU A 12 -14.22 3.01 -4.96
N ARG A 13 -14.82 3.43 -6.09
CA ARG A 13 -14.95 4.86 -6.44
C ARG A 13 -15.75 5.62 -5.39
N LEU A 14 -16.88 5.06 -4.96
CA LEU A 14 -17.75 5.68 -3.95
C LEU A 14 -17.03 5.81 -2.59
N LEU A 15 -16.23 4.81 -2.20
CA LEU A 15 -15.44 4.84 -0.96
C LEU A 15 -14.21 5.75 -1.05
N VAL A 16 -13.62 5.92 -2.23
CA VAL A 16 -12.53 6.88 -2.47
C VAL A 16 -13.05 8.31 -2.34
N GLU A 17 -14.27 8.57 -2.81
CA GLU A 17 -14.94 9.86 -2.66
C GLU A 17 -15.32 10.14 -1.21
N ASP A 18 -15.94 9.17 -0.54
CA ASP A 18 -16.30 9.24 0.88
C ASP A 18 -16.17 7.88 1.56
N GLY A 19 -15.07 7.69 2.30
CA GLY A 19 -14.81 6.45 3.04
C GLY A 19 -15.79 6.17 4.18
N ARG A 20 -16.65 7.13 4.54
CA ARG A 20 -17.72 6.97 5.55
C ARG A 20 -19.09 6.76 4.93
N ARG A 21 -19.20 6.69 3.60
CA ARG A 21 -20.47 6.54 2.90
C ARG A 21 -21.23 5.32 3.44
N PRO A 22 -22.51 5.48 3.85
CA PRO A 22 -23.30 4.37 4.36
C PRO A 22 -23.42 3.24 3.34
N TYR A 23 -23.37 1.99 3.81
CA TYR A 23 -23.52 0.84 2.92
C TYR A 23 -24.89 0.76 2.26
N SER A 24 -25.92 1.38 2.87
CA SER A 24 -27.24 1.57 2.25
C SER A 24 -27.15 2.38 0.96
N ASP A 25 -26.42 3.50 1.01
CA ASP A 25 -26.34 4.45 -0.10
C ASP A 25 -25.51 3.85 -1.23
N ILE A 26 -24.44 3.12 -0.88
CA ILE A 26 -23.66 2.34 -1.84
C ILE A 26 -24.54 1.25 -2.48
N ALA A 27 -25.35 0.56 -1.68
CA ALA A 27 -26.22 -0.52 -2.14
C ALA A 27 -27.28 -0.02 -3.13
N GLU A 28 -27.86 1.15 -2.88
CA GLU A 28 -28.78 1.82 -3.81
C GLU A 28 -28.10 2.13 -5.15
N GLU A 29 -26.88 2.67 -5.12
CA GLU A 29 -26.12 3.05 -6.32
C GLU A 29 -25.73 1.83 -7.17
N VAL A 30 -25.35 0.71 -6.55
CA VAL A 30 -24.87 -0.49 -7.26
C VAL A 30 -25.93 -1.58 -7.46
N GLY A 31 -27.18 -1.33 -7.03
CA GLY A 31 -28.29 -2.27 -7.20
C GLY A 31 -28.15 -3.55 -6.37
N LEU A 32 -27.55 -3.48 -5.19
CA LEU A 32 -27.36 -4.60 -4.25
C LEU A 32 -28.10 -4.36 -2.93
N SER A 33 -28.06 -5.36 -2.05
CA SER A 33 -28.47 -5.18 -0.65
C SER A 33 -27.31 -4.65 0.21
N PRO A 34 -27.56 -3.95 1.33
CA PRO A 34 -26.49 -3.50 2.22
C PRO A 34 -25.58 -4.63 2.74
N PRO A 35 -26.10 -5.83 3.10
CA PRO A 35 -25.24 -6.97 3.44
C PRO A 35 -24.35 -7.42 2.28
N ALA A 36 -24.86 -7.46 1.04
CA ALA A 36 -24.07 -7.83 -0.12
C ALA A 36 -22.93 -6.84 -0.41
N VAL A 37 -23.17 -5.53 -0.21
CA VAL A 37 -22.10 -4.52 -0.27
C VAL A 37 -21.07 -4.73 0.85
N SER A 38 -21.52 -5.03 2.07
CA SER A 38 -20.62 -5.31 3.19
C SER A 38 -19.68 -6.49 2.89
N ASP A 39 -20.22 -7.59 2.36
CA ASP A 39 -19.44 -8.78 1.99
C ASP A 39 -18.40 -8.45 0.90
N ARG A 40 -18.79 -7.63 -0.09
CA ARG A 40 -17.90 -7.17 -1.16
C ARG A 40 -16.75 -6.31 -0.63
N ILE A 41 -17.05 -5.34 0.24
CA ILE A 41 -16.04 -4.49 0.87
C ILE A 41 -15.08 -5.33 1.73
N GLN A 42 -15.59 -6.31 2.48
CA GLN A 42 -14.76 -7.21 3.26
C GLN A 42 -13.83 -8.02 2.36
N ARG A 43 -14.36 -8.62 1.29
CA ARG A 43 -13.55 -9.33 0.29
C ARG A 43 -12.43 -8.46 -0.31
N LEU A 44 -12.74 -7.20 -0.64
CA LEU A 44 -11.75 -6.24 -1.16
C LEU A 44 -10.66 -5.89 -0.13
N ARG A 45 -10.97 -5.95 1.17
CA ARG A 45 -9.98 -5.79 2.25
C ARG A 45 -9.13 -7.04 2.40
N ASP A 46 -9.75 -8.21 2.37
CA ASP A 46 -9.06 -9.50 2.51
C ASP A 46 -8.03 -9.71 1.39
N PHE A 47 -8.34 -9.24 0.17
CA PHE A 47 -7.38 -9.22 -0.95
C PHE A 47 -6.36 -8.08 -0.89
N GLY A 48 -6.39 -7.23 0.13
CA GLY A 48 -5.45 -6.12 0.28
C GLY A 48 -5.66 -4.97 -0.72
N ILE A 49 -6.73 -4.98 -1.53
CA ILE A 49 -7.08 -3.87 -2.42
C ILE A 49 -7.45 -2.64 -1.57
N ILE A 50 -8.34 -2.84 -0.59
CA ILE A 50 -8.62 -1.84 0.44
C ILE A 50 -7.66 -2.09 1.60
N ARG A 51 -6.52 -1.41 1.57
CA ARG A 51 -5.51 -1.49 2.65
C ARG A 51 -5.96 -0.80 3.93
N ARG A 52 -6.68 0.32 3.82
CA ARG A 52 -7.21 1.10 4.94
C ARG A 52 -8.26 2.11 4.46
N ILE A 53 -9.14 2.52 5.38
CA ILE A 53 -9.94 3.74 5.26
C ILE A 53 -9.31 4.75 6.22
N THR A 54 -9.00 5.95 5.73
CA THR A 54 -8.27 6.96 6.50
C THR A 54 -8.78 8.37 6.18
N ALA A 55 -8.29 9.37 6.91
CA ALA A 55 -8.64 10.77 6.72
C ALA A 55 -7.62 11.46 5.82
N ASP A 56 -8.10 12.25 4.86
CA ASP A 56 -7.28 13.22 4.13
C ASP A 56 -7.20 14.51 4.96
N LEU A 57 -6.00 14.91 5.36
CA LEU A 57 -5.78 16.08 6.22
C LEU A 57 -5.18 17.22 5.40
N ASP A 58 -5.84 18.38 5.41
CA ASP A 58 -5.26 19.61 4.87
C ASP A 58 -4.13 20.09 5.79
N ARG A 59 -2.92 19.63 5.48
CA ARG A 59 -1.71 19.96 6.24
C ARG A 59 -1.35 21.44 6.20
N SER A 60 -1.87 22.24 5.25
CA SER A 60 -1.66 23.70 5.26
C SER A 60 -2.33 24.39 6.46
N ARG A 61 -3.26 23.68 7.11
CA ARG A 61 -3.97 24.13 8.33
C ARG A 61 -3.31 23.66 9.61
N LEU A 62 -2.31 22.79 9.53
CA LEU A 62 -1.59 22.24 10.68
C LEU A 62 -0.20 22.89 10.78
N ARG A 63 0.23 23.25 11.99
CA ARG A 63 1.52 23.91 12.23
C ARG A 63 2.59 22.88 12.54
N ASP A 64 2.95 22.09 11.53
CA ASP A 64 3.74 20.86 11.71
C ASP A 64 5.16 20.96 11.11
N GLY A 65 5.73 22.16 10.99
CA GLY A 65 7.08 22.37 10.42
C GLY A 65 7.11 22.58 8.90
N VAL A 66 8.30 22.46 8.31
CA VAL A 66 8.54 22.74 6.89
C VAL A 66 8.46 21.44 6.09
N ALA A 67 7.58 21.40 5.09
CA ALA A 67 7.48 20.26 4.18
C ALA A 67 8.65 20.25 3.18
N VAL A 68 9.37 19.14 3.15
CA VAL A 68 10.46 18.91 2.20
C VAL A 68 10.32 17.57 1.50
N LEU A 69 10.83 17.51 0.28
CA LEU A 69 11.13 16.27 -0.43
C LEU A 69 12.63 16.01 -0.26
N VAL A 70 12.97 14.82 0.20
CA VAL A 70 14.35 14.40 0.39
C VAL A 70 14.62 13.21 -0.52
N GLU A 71 15.74 13.24 -1.23
CA GLU A 71 16.28 12.12 -1.97
C GLU A 71 17.62 11.73 -1.35
N LEU A 72 17.76 10.46 -1.00
CA LEU A 72 18.97 9.88 -0.41
C LEU A 72 19.58 8.89 -1.38
N ASP A 73 20.88 9.06 -1.61
CA ASP A 73 21.74 7.98 -2.06
C ASP A 73 22.16 7.15 -0.84
N VAL A 74 21.96 5.84 -0.90
CA VAL A 74 22.20 4.92 0.21
C VAL A 74 22.96 3.73 -0.34
N THR A 75 23.95 3.26 0.42
CA THR A 75 24.66 2.03 0.08
C THR A 75 23.68 0.87 -0.13
N GLN A 76 23.93 0.04 -1.16
CA GLN A 76 22.96 -0.95 -1.64
C GLN A 76 22.50 -1.95 -0.56
N ASN A 77 23.37 -2.28 0.39
CA ASN A 77 23.06 -3.17 1.52
C ASN A 77 22.24 -2.50 2.65
N ALA A 78 22.09 -1.18 2.64
CA ALA A 78 21.38 -0.42 3.66
C ALA A 78 20.03 0.14 3.18
N VAL A 79 19.66 -0.02 1.90
CA VAL A 79 18.41 0.53 1.33
C VAL A 79 17.18 0.07 2.09
N GLU A 80 16.99 -1.23 2.29
CA GLU A 80 15.80 -1.76 2.98
C GLU A 80 15.76 -1.37 4.46
N ALA A 81 16.90 -1.41 5.15
CA ALA A 81 16.98 -0.98 6.55
C ALA A 81 16.64 0.51 6.71
N THR A 82 17.17 1.36 5.82
CA THR A 82 16.90 2.79 5.79
C THR A 82 15.44 3.08 5.47
N ARG A 83 14.87 2.38 4.48
CA ARG A 83 13.46 2.46 4.12
C ARG A 83 12.54 2.10 5.29
N ALA A 84 12.86 1.03 6.02
CA ALA A 84 12.10 0.59 7.18
C ALA A 84 12.10 1.66 8.29
N SER A 85 13.27 2.25 8.60
CA SER A 85 13.38 3.35 9.56
C SER A 85 12.54 4.56 9.15
N LEU A 86 12.63 4.98 7.88
CA LEU A 86 11.86 6.12 7.38
C LEU A 86 10.35 5.86 7.43
N THR A 87 9.90 4.65 7.12
CA THR A 87 8.46 4.30 7.11
C THR A 87 7.84 4.33 8.52
N GLY A 88 8.65 4.08 9.55
CA GLY A 88 8.21 4.12 10.96
C GLY A 88 8.29 5.52 11.60
N ALA A 89 8.90 6.49 10.94
CA ALA A 89 9.13 7.81 11.52
C ALA A 89 7.89 8.71 11.36
N GLU A 90 7.35 9.21 12.47
CA GLU A 90 6.15 10.05 12.52
C GLU A 90 6.14 11.25 11.54
N PRO A 91 7.25 12.01 11.33
CA PRO A 91 7.21 13.16 10.43
C PRO A 91 7.29 12.77 8.94
N VAL A 92 7.53 11.49 8.61
CA VAL A 92 7.61 10.99 7.23
C VAL A 92 6.25 10.54 6.75
N GLU A 93 5.78 11.11 5.65
CA GLU A 93 4.43 10.82 5.12
C GLU A 93 4.45 9.78 4.00
N HIS A 94 5.47 9.79 3.16
CA HIS A 94 5.59 8.91 2.00
C HIS A 94 7.05 8.53 1.80
N VAL A 95 7.31 7.25 1.50
CA VAL A 95 8.64 6.73 1.17
C VAL A 95 8.53 5.96 -0.14
N PHE A 96 9.44 6.24 -1.05
CA PHE A 96 9.56 5.64 -2.37
C PHE A 96 10.98 5.10 -2.54
N THR A 97 11.09 3.98 -3.25
CA THR A 97 12.36 3.49 -3.76
C THR A 97 12.33 3.62 -5.27
N THR A 98 13.31 4.33 -5.84
CA THR A 98 13.47 4.49 -7.28
C THR A 98 14.05 3.22 -7.92
N ALA A 99 13.97 3.10 -9.25
CA ALA A 99 14.54 1.95 -9.96
C ALA A 99 16.08 1.90 -9.84
N GLU A 100 16.70 3.07 -9.63
CA GLU A 100 18.13 3.25 -9.39
C GLU A 100 18.54 2.94 -7.94
N GLY A 101 17.59 2.59 -7.06
CA GLY A 101 17.85 2.23 -5.67
C GLY A 101 17.95 3.43 -4.71
N ARG A 102 17.63 4.65 -5.17
CA ARG A 102 17.54 5.83 -4.31
C ARG A 102 16.26 5.83 -3.51
N LEU A 103 16.34 6.34 -2.27
CA LEU A 103 15.16 6.56 -1.43
C LEU A 103 14.68 8.00 -1.60
N VAL A 104 13.41 8.17 -1.92
CA VAL A 104 12.76 9.48 -2.03
C VAL A 104 11.64 9.52 -1.01
N PHE A 105 11.57 10.54 -0.17
CA PHE A 105 10.52 10.64 0.83
C PHE A 105 10.12 12.08 1.11
N THR A 106 8.90 12.25 1.61
CA THR A 106 8.40 13.54 2.10
C THR A 106 8.44 13.57 3.61
N VAL A 107 9.06 14.58 4.20
CA VAL A 107 9.11 14.78 5.65
C VAL A 107 8.70 16.21 6.00
N ARG A 108 8.03 16.35 7.15
CA ARG A 108 7.80 17.65 7.77
C ARG A 108 8.84 17.87 8.85
N ALA A 109 9.91 18.57 8.51
CA ALA A 109 11.01 18.82 9.43
C ALA A 109 10.62 19.93 10.44
N PRO A 110 10.61 19.64 11.75
CA PRO A 110 10.51 20.68 12.78
C PRO A 110 11.67 21.66 12.61
N ASP A 111 11.38 22.97 12.67
CA ASP A 111 12.37 24.05 12.52
C ASP A 111 13.22 24.02 11.22
N GLY A 112 12.85 23.17 10.26
CA GLY A 112 13.60 22.97 9.01
C GLY A 112 14.85 22.09 9.16
N ASP A 113 15.06 21.44 10.31
CA ASP A 113 16.26 20.60 10.54
C ASP A 113 16.11 19.19 9.95
N VAL A 114 16.30 19.09 8.64
CA VAL A 114 16.29 17.81 7.92
C VAL A 114 17.50 16.96 8.27
N ARG A 115 18.65 17.60 8.54
CA ARG A 115 19.90 16.89 8.79
C ARG A 115 19.87 16.18 10.14
N GLY A 116 19.49 16.89 11.21
CA GLY A 116 19.34 16.29 12.53
C GLY A 116 18.32 15.15 12.52
N PHE A 117 17.19 15.35 11.84
CA PHE A 117 16.21 14.28 11.63
C PHE A 117 16.82 13.02 10.99
N LEU A 118 17.63 13.18 9.93
CA LEU A 118 18.27 12.05 9.26
C LEU A 118 19.29 11.36 10.17
N GLU A 119 20.13 12.13 10.87
CA GLU A 119 21.14 11.60 11.80
C GLU A 119 20.49 10.76 12.92
N ASP A 120 19.29 11.14 13.38
CA ASP A 120 18.55 10.43 14.43
C ASP A 120 17.74 9.22 13.92
N THR A 121 17.34 9.21 12.63
CA THR A 121 16.35 8.26 12.11
C THR A 121 16.98 7.11 11.33
N VAL A 122 18.02 7.37 10.56
CA VAL A 122 18.59 6.39 9.61
C VAL A 122 20.03 6.04 9.98
N PRO A 123 20.57 4.90 9.51
CA PRO A 123 22.01 4.62 9.60
C PRO A 123 22.78 5.64 8.73
N PHE A 124 23.10 6.79 9.33
CA PHE A 124 23.62 7.96 8.60
C PHE A 124 25.02 7.71 8.01
N ASP A 125 25.77 6.76 8.55
CA ASP A 125 27.04 6.29 7.99
C ASP A 125 26.89 5.59 6.64
N ALA A 126 25.69 5.09 6.33
CA ALA A 126 25.35 4.45 5.06
C ALA A 126 24.78 5.42 4.00
N VAL A 127 24.59 6.69 4.37
CA VAL A 127 24.04 7.74 3.51
C VAL A 127 25.16 8.44 2.76
N GLY A 128 25.01 8.51 1.43
CA GLY A 128 25.90 9.25 0.54
C GLY A 128 25.38 10.67 0.31
N ASP A 129 24.89 10.92 -0.90
CA ASP A 129 24.34 12.22 -1.28
C ASP A 129 22.93 12.43 -0.70
N ILE A 130 22.65 13.68 -0.29
CA ILE A 130 21.37 14.13 0.23
C ILE A 130 20.93 15.34 -0.60
N ASP A 131 19.80 15.21 -1.30
CA ASP A 131 19.15 16.32 -1.98
C ASP A 131 17.86 16.68 -1.24
N VAL A 132 17.72 17.95 -0.84
CA VAL A 132 16.57 18.47 -0.08
C VAL A 132 15.90 19.57 -0.88
N ARG A 133 14.60 19.42 -1.12
CA ARG A 133 13.77 20.37 -1.89
C ARG A 133 12.58 20.81 -1.06
N LEU A 134 12.39 22.13 -0.93
CA LEU A 134 11.23 22.69 -0.24
C LEU A 134 9.95 22.43 -1.05
N LEU A 135 8.91 21.95 -0.37
CA LEU A 135 7.59 21.76 -0.96
C LEU A 135 6.71 22.97 -0.64
N THR A 136 6.26 23.69 -1.66
CA THR A 136 5.33 24.82 -1.51
C THR A 136 3.88 24.36 -1.40
N SER A 137 3.55 23.22 -2.01
CA SER A 137 2.20 22.66 -2.05
C SER A 137 2.26 21.17 -2.36
N GLN A 138 1.30 20.42 -1.84
CA GLN A 138 1.09 19.00 -2.12
C GLN A 138 -0.41 18.76 -2.29
N SER A 139 -0.78 17.90 -3.22
CA SER A 139 -2.15 17.48 -3.45
C SER A 139 -2.19 15.97 -3.55
N TRP A 140 -3.15 15.35 -2.87
CA TRP A 140 -3.47 13.93 -3.01
C TRP A 140 -4.79 13.80 -3.75
N SER A 141 -4.85 12.91 -4.75
CA SER A 141 -6.06 12.64 -5.52
C SER A 141 -6.15 11.14 -5.73
N PRO A 142 -6.64 10.40 -4.72
CA PRO A 142 -6.78 8.96 -4.83
C PRO A 142 -7.78 8.65 -5.94
N GLY A 143 -7.45 7.66 -6.78
CA GLY A 143 -8.31 7.21 -7.87
C GLY A 143 -8.11 5.72 -8.11
N VAL A 144 -9.17 5.07 -8.58
CA VAL A 144 -9.17 3.63 -8.89
C VAL A 144 -8.61 3.34 -10.30
N GLY A 145 -8.50 4.38 -11.15
CA GLY A 145 -8.05 4.24 -12.54
C GLY A 145 -8.91 3.24 -13.35
N ALA A 146 -8.37 2.75 -14.46
CA ALA A 146 -8.89 1.59 -15.20
C ALA A 146 -8.22 0.29 -14.69
N ALA A 147 -7.99 0.19 -13.38
CA ALA A 147 -7.21 -0.91 -12.83
C ALA A 147 -7.91 -2.26 -13.07
N GLU A 148 -7.21 -3.15 -13.79
CA GLU A 148 -7.44 -4.58 -13.77
C GLU A 148 -6.81 -5.16 -12.50
N PHE A 149 -7.42 -6.21 -11.93
CA PHE A 149 -6.89 -6.83 -10.73
C PHE A 149 -5.54 -7.50 -11.06
N ALA A 150 -4.54 -7.22 -10.23
CA ALA A 150 -3.18 -7.71 -10.39
C ALA A 150 -2.69 -8.26 -9.05
N PRO A 151 -3.31 -9.35 -8.53
CA PRO A 151 -2.88 -9.90 -7.24
C PRO A 151 -1.44 -10.40 -7.37
N SER A 152 -0.66 -10.33 -6.29
CA SER A 152 0.66 -10.96 -6.25
C SER A 152 0.52 -12.45 -5.99
N CYS A 153 1.34 -13.25 -6.66
CA CYS A 153 1.40 -14.69 -6.46
C CYS A 153 1.90 -14.99 -5.04
N ALA A 154 1.12 -15.73 -4.24
CA ALA A 154 1.47 -16.07 -2.86
C ALA A 154 2.73 -16.96 -2.72
N GLU A 155 3.24 -17.50 -3.83
CA GLU A 155 4.47 -18.30 -3.85
C GLU A 155 5.69 -17.57 -4.44
N CYS A 156 5.51 -16.69 -5.43
CA CYS A 156 6.63 -16.11 -6.17
C CYS A 156 6.56 -14.59 -6.38
N ASP A 157 5.58 -13.92 -5.76
CA ASP A 157 5.32 -12.48 -5.80
C ASP A 157 5.04 -11.87 -7.19
N ASN A 158 5.10 -12.67 -8.27
CA ASN A 158 4.74 -12.22 -9.61
C ASN A 158 3.28 -11.77 -9.67
N THR A 159 3.01 -10.76 -10.49
CA THR A 159 1.65 -10.36 -10.82
C THR A 159 0.89 -11.52 -11.47
N VAL A 160 -0.22 -11.88 -10.86
CA VAL A 160 -1.16 -12.87 -11.36
C VAL A 160 -2.06 -12.20 -12.38
N THR A 161 -2.10 -12.76 -13.58
CA THR A 161 -2.97 -12.29 -14.67
C THR A 161 -4.31 -13.04 -14.65
N SER A 162 -5.17 -12.78 -15.63
CA SER A 162 -6.44 -13.50 -15.82
C SER A 162 -6.30 -15.03 -15.97
N GLU A 163 -5.09 -15.53 -16.24
CA GLU A 163 -4.80 -16.98 -16.37
C GLU A 163 -4.32 -17.62 -15.04
N GLY A 164 -4.29 -16.84 -13.96
CA GLY A 164 -3.88 -17.30 -12.64
C GLY A 164 -4.83 -18.29 -11.97
N VAL A 165 -4.30 -18.99 -10.96
CA VAL A 165 -5.05 -19.94 -10.11
C VAL A 165 -5.37 -19.29 -8.78
N THR A 166 -6.50 -19.63 -8.16
CA THR A 166 -6.90 -19.13 -6.84
C THR A 166 -7.34 -20.31 -5.99
N GLU A 167 -6.76 -20.46 -4.80
CA GLU A 167 -7.07 -21.54 -3.86
C GLU A 167 -7.47 -20.97 -2.51
N THR A 168 -8.31 -21.70 -1.76
CA THR A 168 -8.65 -21.36 -0.38
C THR A 168 -8.04 -22.41 0.55
N LEU A 169 -7.12 -21.98 1.42
CA LEU A 169 -6.40 -22.83 2.37
C LEU A 169 -6.60 -22.26 3.79
N GLY A 170 -7.07 -23.09 4.73
CA GLY A 170 -7.35 -22.68 6.12
C GLY A 170 -8.38 -21.55 6.29
N GLY A 171 -9.22 -21.32 5.27
CA GLY A 171 -10.19 -20.23 5.26
C GLY A 171 -9.66 -18.90 4.70
N GLU A 172 -8.38 -18.83 4.33
CA GLU A 172 -7.77 -17.70 3.63
C GLU A 172 -7.67 -17.99 2.13
N THR A 173 -7.84 -16.96 1.30
CA THR A 173 -7.78 -17.10 -0.16
C THR A 173 -6.43 -16.61 -0.70
N TYR A 174 -5.76 -17.46 -1.47
CA TYR A 174 -4.44 -17.21 -2.06
C TYR A 174 -4.53 -17.19 -3.59
N HIS A 175 -3.74 -16.32 -4.22
CA HIS A 175 -3.66 -16.21 -5.68
C HIS A 175 -2.30 -16.66 -6.19
N PHE A 176 -2.26 -17.34 -7.34
CA PHE A 176 -1.06 -17.92 -7.91
C PHE A 176 -0.97 -17.62 -9.40
N CYS A 177 0.24 -17.33 -9.89
CA CYS A 177 0.43 -17.02 -11.31
C CYS A 177 0.26 -18.24 -12.22
N CYS A 178 0.31 -19.45 -11.67
CA CYS A 178 0.11 -20.73 -12.37
C CYS A 178 -0.20 -21.86 -11.37
N SER A 179 -0.69 -23.00 -11.86
CA SER A 179 -0.98 -24.18 -11.03
C SER A 179 0.24 -24.69 -10.27
N SER A 180 1.43 -24.66 -10.89
CA SER A 180 2.66 -25.09 -10.22
C SER A 180 3.05 -24.24 -9.01
N CYS A 181 2.64 -22.97 -8.97
CA CYS A 181 2.83 -22.13 -7.78
C CYS A 181 1.82 -22.50 -6.69
N ALA A 182 0.58 -22.81 -7.06
CA ALA A 182 -0.44 -23.29 -6.14
C ALA A 182 -0.01 -24.62 -5.49
N ASP A 183 0.38 -25.62 -6.29
CA ASP A 183 0.82 -26.94 -5.81
C ASP A 183 1.99 -26.84 -4.81
N ARG A 184 2.96 -25.96 -5.11
CA ARG A 184 4.13 -25.72 -4.24
C ARG A 184 3.73 -25.08 -2.93
N PHE A 185 2.85 -24.09 -2.99
CA PHE A 185 2.37 -23.40 -1.80
C PHE A 185 1.53 -24.32 -0.92
N GLU A 186 0.62 -25.10 -1.50
CA GLU A 186 -0.20 -26.09 -0.79
C GLU A 186 0.68 -27.12 -0.08
N SER A 187 1.65 -27.70 -0.77
CA SER A 187 2.61 -28.65 -0.17
C SER A 187 3.36 -28.06 1.02
N ARG A 188 3.74 -26.76 0.94
CA ARG A 188 4.40 -26.04 2.03
C ARG A 188 3.43 -25.76 3.18
N TYR A 189 2.21 -25.35 2.88
CA TYR A 189 1.15 -25.05 3.85
C TYR A 189 0.79 -26.30 4.66
N GLU A 190 0.53 -27.43 4.00
CA GLU A 190 0.23 -28.71 4.65
C GLU A 190 1.39 -29.21 5.54
N SER A 191 2.64 -28.99 5.12
CA SER A 191 3.82 -29.37 5.91
C SER A 191 3.93 -28.56 7.20
N LEU A 192 3.49 -27.29 7.18
CA LEU A 192 3.47 -26.41 8.34
C LEU A 192 2.33 -26.75 9.31
N GLU A 193 1.14 -27.10 8.79
CA GLU A 193 0.01 -27.54 9.62
C GLU A 193 0.25 -28.90 10.29
N GLN A 194 0.95 -29.83 9.63
CA GLN A 194 1.27 -31.15 10.20
C GLN A 194 2.39 -31.11 11.26
N GLY A 195 3.14 -30.00 11.33
CA GLY A 195 4.23 -29.80 12.30
C GLY A 195 3.85 -28.98 13.54
N ALA A 196 2.59 -28.54 13.65
CA ALA A 196 2.07 -27.66 14.71
C ALA A 196 1.27 -28.42 15.79
#